data_AF-A0A6B1H452-F1
#
_entry.id   AF-A0A6B1H452-F1
#
_cell.length_a   1.000
_cell.length_b   1.000
_cell.length_c   1.000
_cell.angle_alpha   90.00
_cell.angle_beta   90.00
_cell.angle_gamma   90.00
#
_symmetry.space_group_name_H-M   'P 1'
#
loop_
_entity.id
_entity.type
_entity.pdbx_description
1 polymer ?
#
loop_
_entity_poly.entity_id
_entity_poly.type
_entity_poly.pdbx_seq_one_letter_code
_entity_poly.pdbx_strand_id
1 'polypeptide(L)'
;RVWGRRVARASGDVPALRAVRACGGTAVAVEEDLVAETTQRMAAQEGLLIGPETAAAMAAVVGLRDSGTIRRGESVLVFATGHPANYV
;
A
#
# COMPACT_ATOMS: atom_id res chain seq x y z
N ARG A 1 -0.35 -2.55 -15.82
CA ARG A 1 1.03 -2.97 -16.21
C ARG A 1 1.83 -3.06 -14.93
N VAL A 2 1.96 -4.26 -14.35
CA VAL A 2 2.35 -4.38 -12.93
C VAL A 2 3.86 -4.33 -12.72
N TRP A 3 4.32 -3.26 -12.08
CA TRP A 3 5.70 -3.02 -11.62
C TRP A 3 5.98 -3.81 -10.32
N GLY A 4 6.56 -5.01 -10.42
CA GLY A 4 7.17 -5.68 -9.27
C GLY A 4 6.24 -6.47 -8.33
N ARG A 5 4.92 -6.52 -8.53
CA ARG A 5 3.98 -7.26 -7.64
C ARG A 5 3.57 -8.66 -8.10
N ARG A 6 4.10 -9.16 -9.22
CA ARG A 6 3.94 -10.58 -9.59
C ARG A 6 5.02 -11.41 -8.94
N VAL A 7 4.77 -11.79 -7.69
CA VAL A 7 5.59 -12.78 -7.00
C VAL A 7 5.11 -14.16 -7.46
N ALA A 8 5.80 -14.75 -8.43
CA ALA A 8 5.41 -16.04 -9.04
C ALA A 8 5.25 -17.17 -8.01
N ARG A 9 5.97 -17.08 -6.90
CA ARG A 9 5.80 -17.93 -5.72
C ARG A 9 6.10 -17.10 -4.48
N ALA A 10 5.08 -16.74 -3.73
CA ALA A 10 5.28 -15.88 -2.57
C ALA A 10 5.63 -16.71 -1.33
N SER A 11 6.94 -16.90 -1.16
CA SER A 11 7.54 -17.63 -0.03
C SER A 11 7.16 -17.04 1.34
N GLY A 12 6.66 -15.80 1.37
CA GLY A 12 6.25 -15.08 2.58
C GLY A 12 4.75 -15.14 2.92
N ASP A 13 3.89 -15.73 2.09
CA ASP A 13 2.43 -15.62 2.25
C ASP A 13 1.91 -16.22 3.56
N VAL A 14 2.34 -17.44 3.87
CA VAL A 14 1.87 -18.14 5.07
C VAL A 14 2.37 -17.43 6.35
N PRO A 15 3.66 -17.06 6.48
CA PRO A 15 4.12 -16.24 7.60
C PRO A 15 3.41 -14.87 7.71
N ALA A 16 3.24 -14.15 6.60
CA ALA A 16 2.61 -12.83 6.61
C ALA A 16 1.14 -12.91 7.06
N LEU A 17 0.36 -13.83 6.48
CA LEU A 17 -1.05 -14.02 6.88
C LEU A 17 -1.19 -14.52 8.32
N ARG A 18 -0.21 -15.29 8.84
CA ARG A 18 -0.18 -15.65 10.28
C ARG A 18 0.06 -14.42 11.14
N ALA A 19 1.01 -13.56 10.78
CA ALA A 19 1.28 -12.33 11.52
C ALA A 19 0.06 -11.39 11.54
N VAL A 20 -0.58 -11.18 10.39
CA VAL A 20 -1.82 -10.39 10.28
C VAL A 20 -2.91 -10.95 11.19
N ARG A 21 -3.15 -12.27 11.19
CA ARG A 21 -4.14 -12.88 12.08
C ARG A 21 -3.76 -12.77 13.55
N ALA A 22 -2.49 -12.98 13.90
CA ALA A 22 -2.01 -12.95 15.28
C ALA A 22 -2.12 -11.56 15.92
N CYS A 23 -1.98 -10.49 15.13
CA CYS A 23 -2.18 -9.12 15.62
C CYS A 23 -3.63 -8.63 15.51
N GLY A 24 -4.58 -9.46 15.05
CA GLY A 24 -5.95 -9.03 14.78
C GLY A 24 -6.07 -8.02 13.63
N GLY A 25 -5.05 -7.97 12.76
CA GLY A 25 -4.99 -7.08 11.63
C GLY A 25 -5.85 -7.53 10.44
N THR A 26 -5.75 -6.78 9.35
CA THR A 26 -6.47 -7.05 8.10
C THR A 26 -5.53 -7.07 6.90
N ALA A 27 -5.98 -7.69 5.81
CA ALA A 27 -5.32 -7.66 4.52
C ALA A 27 -6.35 -7.25 3.46
N VAL A 28 -6.00 -6.28 2.61
CA VAL A 28 -6.89 -5.74 1.59
C VAL A 28 -6.22 -5.76 0.22
N ALA A 29 -7.01 -6.02 -0.82
CA ALA A 29 -6.58 -5.87 -2.20
C ALA A 29 -6.78 -4.42 -2.67
N VAL A 30 -5.91 -3.95 -3.55
CA VAL A 30 -5.96 -2.59 -4.12
C VAL A 30 -5.85 -2.72 -5.63
N GLU A 31 -6.79 -2.09 -6.33
CA GLU A 31 -6.81 -2.03 -7.79
C GLU A 31 -5.56 -1.34 -8.35
N GLU A 32 -5.09 -1.82 -9.50
CA GLU A 32 -3.86 -1.29 -10.10
C GLU A 32 -3.99 0.19 -10.49
N ASP A 33 -5.15 0.61 -10.98
CA ASP A 33 -5.39 2.00 -11.42
C ASP A 33 -5.27 2.99 -10.27
N LEU A 34 -5.68 2.60 -9.06
CA LEU A 34 -5.54 3.43 -7.86
C LEU A 34 -4.08 3.67 -7.48
N VAL A 35 -3.17 2.74 -7.82
CA VAL A 35 -1.74 2.91 -7.54
C VAL A 35 -1.17 4.03 -8.40
N ALA A 36 -1.47 4.06 -9.69
CA ALA A 36 -1.01 5.10 -10.60
C ALA A 36 -1.57 6.47 -10.20
N GLU A 37 -2.88 6.55 -9.91
CA GLU A 37 -3.53 7.77 -9.44
C GLU A 37 -2.90 8.27 -8.13
N THR A 38 -2.67 7.36 -7.18
CA THR A 38 -2.10 7.72 -5.86
C THR A 38 -0.68 8.26 -5.99
N THR A 39 0.17 7.66 -6.84
CA THR A 39 1.52 8.19 -7.08
C THR A 39 1.47 9.63 -7.59
N GLN A 40 0.61 9.91 -8.57
CA GLN A 40 0.45 11.26 -9.13
C GLN A 40 -0.07 12.25 -8.08
N ARG A 41 -1.07 11.83 -7.30
CA ARG A 41 -1.66 12.64 -6.24
C ARG A 41 -0.65 13.00 -5.15
N MET A 42 0.14 12.03 -4.70
CA MET A 42 1.16 12.23 -3.66
C MET A 42 2.26 13.19 -4.12
N ALA A 43 2.68 13.10 -5.39
CA ALA A 43 3.63 14.05 -5.95
C ALA A 43 3.04 15.46 -6.04
N ALA A 44 1.78 15.59 -6.50
CA ALA A 44 1.14 16.88 -6.71
C ALA A 44 0.72 17.60 -5.41
N GLN A 45 0.28 16.85 -4.40
CA GLN A 45 -0.29 17.42 -3.17
C GLN A 45 0.73 17.49 -2.02
N GLU A 46 1.57 16.47 -1.89
CA GLU A 46 2.51 16.33 -0.77
C GLU A 46 3.97 16.56 -1.19
N GLY A 47 4.25 16.69 -2.49
CA GLY A 47 5.62 16.79 -3.00
C GLY A 47 6.42 15.49 -2.84
N LEU A 48 5.76 14.35 -2.63
CA LEU A 48 6.40 13.07 -2.35
C LEU A 48 6.46 12.19 -3.59
N LEU A 49 7.70 11.87 -3.99
CA LEU A 49 7.97 10.88 -5.03
C LEU A 49 8.01 9.48 -4.41
N ILE A 50 6.98 8.67 -4.68
CA ILE A 50 6.80 7.35 -4.04
C ILE A 50 6.71 6.21 -5.04
N GLY A 51 7.30 5.06 -4.68
CA GLY A 51 7.20 3.84 -5.46
C GLY A 51 5.79 3.23 -5.45
N PRO A 52 5.52 2.25 -6.33
CA PRO A 52 4.20 1.61 -6.46
C PRO A 52 3.75 0.86 -5.20
N GLU A 53 4.66 0.32 -4.39
CA GLU A 53 4.34 -0.36 -3.13
C GLU A 53 3.81 0.62 -2.08
N THR A 54 4.50 1.76 -1.93
CA THR A 54 4.07 2.85 -1.06
C THR A 54 2.73 3.43 -1.54
N ALA A 55 2.56 3.61 -2.85
CA ALA A 55 1.30 4.09 -3.41
C ALA A 55 0.14 3.11 -3.19
N ALA A 56 0.38 1.79 -3.30
CA ALA A 56 -0.62 0.78 -2.95
C ALA A 56 -1.01 0.83 -1.47
N ALA A 57 -0.04 0.99 -0.56
CA ALA A 57 -0.31 1.12 0.86
C ALA A 57 -1.10 2.41 1.17
N MET A 58 -0.76 3.54 0.54
CA MET A 58 -1.49 4.79 0.69
C MET A 58 -2.94 4.70 0.16
N ALA A 59 -3.14 4.07 -1.00
CA ALA A 59 -4.47 3.81 -1.54
C ALA A 59 -5.30 2.92 -0.59
N ALA A 60 -4.69 1.89 0.01
CA ALA A 60 -5.35 1.06 1.02
C ALA A 60 -5.76 1.87 2.25
N VAL A 61 -4.93 2.80 2.73
CA VAL A 61 -5.26 3.68 3.87
C VAL A 61 -6.51 4.53 3.57
N VAL A 62 -6.63 5.07 2.36
CA VAL A 62 -7.83 5.83 1.94
C VAL A 62 -9.07 4.94 2.00
N GLY A 63 -9.03 3.75 1.39
CA GLY A 63 -10.16 2.81 1.42
C GLY A 63 -10.52 2.31 2.82
N LEU A 64 -9.52 2.05 3.68
CA LEU A 64 -9.73 1.63 5.06
C LEU A 64 -10.33 2.74 5.93
N ARG A 65 -9.98 4.01 5.67
CA ARG A 65 -10.62 5.16 6.31
C ARG A 65 -12.07 5.28 5.85
N ASP A 66 -12.32 5.19 4.54
CA ASP A 66 -13.64 5.39 3.97
C ASP A 66 -14.63 4.26 4.37
N SER A 67 -14.13 3.04 4.62
CA SER A 67 -14.90 1.94 5.21
C SER A 67 -15.10 2.04 6.73
N GLY A 68 -14.46 2.99 7.40
CA GLY A 68 -14.51 3.16 8.86
C GLY A 68 -13.62 2.19 9.65
N THR A 69 -12.79 1.39 8.97
CA THR A 69 -11.81 0.50 9.63
C THR A 69 -10.73 1.32 10.33
N ILE A 70 -10.24 2.37 9.68
CA ILE A 70 -9.40 3.40 10.30
C ILE A 70 -10.32 4.58 10.67
N ARG A 71 -10.33 4.95 11.95
CA ARG A 71 -11.24 6.00 12.44
C ARG A 71 -10.57 7.38 12.41
N ARG A 72 -11.40 8.41 12.35
CA ARG A 72 -10.93 9.80 12.43
C ARG A 72 -10.17 10.02 13.74
N GLY A 73 -8.98 10.61 13.64
CA GLY A 73 -8.11 10.90 14.79
C GLY A 73 -7.07 9.81 15.09
N GLU A 74 -7.13 8.66 14.44
CA GLU A 74 -6.08 7.64 14.53
C GLU A 74 -4.86 8.06 13.70
N SER A 75 -3.66 7.73 14.20
CA SER A 75 -2.41 7.93 13.48
C SER A 75 -2.02 6.65 12.74
N VAL A 76 -1.64 6.79 11.47
CA VAL A 76 -1.28 5.66 10.61
C VAL A 76 0.18 5.83 10.19
N LEU A 77 0.98 4.77 10.38
CA LEU A 77 2.34 4.69 9.85
C LEU A 77 2.35 3.81 8.60
N VAL A 78 2.82 4.37 7.49
CA VAL A 78 3.02 3.63 6.24
C VAL A 78 4.52 3.40 6.04
N PHE A 79 4.92 2.14 5.92
CA PHE A 79 6.30 1.79 5.60
C PHE A 79 6.53 1.95 4.09
N ALA A 80 7.33 2.95 3.71
CA ALA A 80 7.75 3.13 2.33
C ALA A 80 8.91 2.17 2.01
N THR A 81 8.67 1.20 1.13
CA THR A 81 9.62 0.11 0.85
C THR A 81 10.29 0.19 -0.53
N GLY A 82 9.86 1.14 -1.37
CA GLY A 82 10.38 1.33 -2.72
C GLY A 82 10.45 2.81 -3.12
N HIS A 83 11.50 3.17 -3.85
CA HIS A 83 11.69 4.51 -4.42
C HIS A 83 11.37 4.48 -5.92
N PRO A 84 10.77 5.54 -6.51
CA PRO A 84 10.47 5.57 -7.96
C PRO A 84 11.66 5.27 -8.87
N ALA A 85 12.85 5.69 -8.47
CA ALA A 85 14.09 5.43 -9.22
C ALA A 85 14.48 3.95 -9.31
N ASN A 86 13.81 3.05 -8.58
CA ASN A 86 14.04 1.61 -8.70
C ASN A 86 13.41 1.01 -9.98
N TYR A 87 12.59 1.78 -10.70
CA TYR A 87 11.77 1.30 -11.82
C TYR A 87 12.02 2.06 -13.13
N VAL A 88 13.07 2.89 -13.17
CA VAL A 88 13.55 3.59 -14.37
C VAL A 88 14.65 2.80 -15.08
#